data_AF-A0A1G3CE62-F1
#
_entry.id   AF-A0A1G3CE62-F1
#
_cell.length_a   1.000
_cell.length_b   1.000
_cell.length_c   1.000
_cell.angle_alpha   90.00
_cell.angle_beta   90.00
_cell.angle_gamma   90.00
#
_symmetry.space_group_name_H-M   'P 1'
#
loop_
_entity.id
_entity.type
_entity.pdbx_description
1 polymer ?
#
loop_
_entity_poly.entity_id
_entity_poly.type
_entity_poly.pdbx_seq_one_letter_code
_entity_poly.pdbx_strand_id
1 'polypeptide(L)'
;MKMVKQDELRKEYKREDFGKGIRGKYYEKYKKGTNLVLLSPDVAAAFPDDESVNNALRNLMKLAKQTTGIKRRSSRRAKARR
;
A
#
# COMPACT_ATOMS: atom_id res chain seq x y z
N MET A 1 8.16 33.85 -22.72
CA MET A 1 7.92 33.04 -21.51
C MET A 1 9.17 33.09 -20.65
N LYS A 2 9.09 33.53 -19.38
CA LYS A 2 10.27 33.57 -18.49
C LYS A 2 10.59 32.14 -18.04
N MET A 3 11.79 31.67 -18.38
CA MET A 3 12.34 30.43 -17.84
C MET A 3 12.58 30.63 -16.34
N VAL A 4 11.85 29.90 -15.51
CA VAL A 4 12.07 29.88 -14.06
C VAL A 4 13.40 29.14 -13.84
N LYS A 5 14.40 29.81 -13.25
CA LYS A 5 15.64 29.14 -12.82
C LYS A 5 15.26 28.07 -11.79
N GLN A 6 15.78 26.85 -11.95
CA GLN A 6 15.35 25.68 -11.17
C GLN A 6 15.49 25.85 -9.64
N ASP A 7 16.39 26.73 -9.20
CA ASP A 7 16.67 26.95 -7.78
C ASP A 7 15.90 28.12 -7.14
N GLU A 8 15.05 28.82 -7.91
CA GLU A 8 14.26 29.94 -7.39
C GLU A 8 12.86 29.49 -6.94
N LEU A 9 12.46 29.91 -5.73
CA LEU A 9 11.09 29.74 -5.25
C LEU A 9 10.11 30.47 -6.18
N ARG A 10 8.93 29.88 -6.40
CA ARG A 10 7.87 30.52 -7.20
C ARG A 10 7.45 31.84 -6.57
N LYS A 11 7.11 32.82 -7.42
CA LYS A 11 6.71 34.17 -6.99
C LYS A 11 5.46 34.19 -6.12
N GLU A 12 4.60 33.19 -6.26
CA GLU A 12 3.40 33.04 -5.44
C GLU A 12 3.72 32.73 -3.97
N TYR A 13 4.90 32.16 -3.67
CA TYR A 13 5.28 31.81 -2.32
C TYR A 13 5.91 32.97 -1.59
N LYS A 14 5.37 33.29 -0.41
CA LYS A 14 5.92 34.28 0.50
C LYS A 14 6.60 33.59 1.68
N ARG A 15 7.52 34.29 2.36
CA ARG A 15 8.26 33.71 3.49
C ARG A 15 7.32 33.37 4.65
N GLU A 16 6.26 34.16 4.81
CA GLU A 16 5.26 34.03 5.87
C GLU A 16 4.39 32.78 5.70
N ASP A 17 4.29 32.25 4.47
CA ASP A 17 3.58 31.00 4.18
C ASP A 17 4.33 29.78 4.75
N PHE A 18 5.65 29.91 4.97
CA PHE A 18 6.48 28.88 5.55
C PHE A 18 6.60 29.09 7.06
N GLY A 19 6.04 28.17 7.85
CA GLY A 19 6.24 28.13 9.30
C GLY A 19 7.70 27.87 9.71
N LYS A 20 7.95 27.74 11.02
CA LYS A 20 9.27 27.36 11.54
C LYS A 20 9.70 26.02 10.92
N GLY A 21 10.86 26.01 10.24
CA GLY A 21 11.42 24.79 9.66
C GLY A 21 11.80 23.79 10.74
N ILE A 22 11.19 22.61 10.72
CA ILE A 22 11.49 21.52 11.66
C ILE A 22 12.40 20.51 10.97
N ARG A 23 13.65 20.37 11.46
CA ARG A 23 14.59 19.38 10.94
C ARG A 23 14.03 17.97 11.16
N GLY A 24 13.98 17.17 10.11
CA GLY A 24 13.53 15.78 10.20
C GLY A 24 12.03 15.60 10.43
N LYS A 25 11.17 16.60 10.19
CA LYS A 25 9.71 16.53 10.38
C LYS A 25 9.05 15.26 9.81
N TYR A 26 9.58 14.75 8.70
CA TYR A 26 9.09 13.54 8.02
C TYR A 26 10.12 12.40 7.96
N TYR A 27 11.24 12.51 8.67
CA TYR A 27 12.35 11.55 8.61
C TYR A 27 11.91 10.14 9.01
N GLU A 28 11.18 10.01 10.11
CA GLU A 28 10.65 8.73 10.57
C GLU A 28 9.62 8.14 9.59
N LYS A 29 8.79 8.98 8.95
CA LYS A 29 7.84 8.53 7.93
C LYS A 29 8.55 8.04 6.67
N TYR A 30 9.61 8.72 6.27
CA TYR A 30 10.45 8.31 5.14
C TYR A 30 11.20 7.01 5.43
N LYS A 31 11.79 6.87 6.63
CA LYS A 31 12.47 5.66 7.08
C LYS A 31 11.58 4.41 7.13
N LYS A 32 10.30 4.59 7.47
CA LYS A 32 9.30 3.51 7.43
C LYS A 32 9.04 2.99 6.01
N GLY A 33 9.57 3.66 4.99
CA GLY A 33 9.31 3.37 3.59
C GLY A 33 7.93 3.88 3.16
N THR A 34 7.78 4.07 1.86
CA THR A 34 6.47 4.27 1.25
C THR A 34 5.82 2.91 1.03
N ASN A 35 4.59 2.72 1.54
CA ASN A 35 3.76 1.54 1.27
C ASN A 35 3.17 1.56 -0.16
N LEU A 36 3.92 2.06 -1.14
CA LEU A 36 3.51 2.09 -2.54
C LEU A 36 4.11 0.89 -3.24
N VAL A 37 3.24 0.00 -3.72
CA VAL A 37 3.63 -1.17 -4.51
C VAL A 37 3.22 -0.90 -5.95
N LEU A 38 4.20 -0.84 -6.84
CA LEU A 38 3.93 -0.73 -8.27
C LEU A 38 3.40 -2.06 -8.79
N LEU A 39 2.22 -2.03 -9.40
CA LEU A 39 1.65 -3.20 -10.08
C LEU A 39 2.31 -3.39 -11.44
N SER A 40 2.46 -4.65 -11.85
CA SER A 40 2.84 -4.99 -13.22
C SER A 40 1.79 -4.46 -14.21
N PRO A 41 2.17 -4.07 -15.45
CA PRO A 41 1.26 -3.45 -16.41
C PRO A 41 0.01 -4.27 -16.76
N ASP A 42 0.16 -5.59 -16.81
CA ASP A 42 -0.92 -6.55 -17.04
C ASP A 42 -1.94 -6.55 -15.88
N VAL A 43 -1.47 -6.52 -14.64
CA VAL A 43 -2.32 -6.45 -13.44
C VAL A 43 -3.01 -5.08 -13.38
N ALA A 44 -2.28 -4.00 -13.64
CA ALA A 44 -2.85 -2.66 -13.67
C ALA A 44 -3.92 -2.49 -14.77
N ALA A 45 -3.78 -3.18 -15.91
CA ALA A 45 -4.80 -3.17 -16.96
C ALA A 45 -6.08 -3.93 -16.56
N ALA A 46 -5.97 -4.93 -15.68
CA ALA A 46 -7.10 -5.72 -15.19
C ALA A 46 -7.90 -5.03 -14.07
N PHE A 47 -7.28 -4.11 -13.34
CA PHE A 47 -7.89 -3.42 -12.20
C PHE A 47 -7.92 -1.90 -12.39
N PRO A 48 -9.11 -1.27 -12.48
CA PRO A 48 -9.23 0.17 -12.76
C PRO A 48 -8.86 1.07 -11.57
N ASP A 49 -8.91 0.56 -10.33
CA ASP A 49 -8.68 1.32 -9.10
C ASP A 49 -8.03 0.47 -7.99
N ASP A 50 -7.59 1.12 -6.91
CA ASP A 50 -6.99 0.45 -5.76
C ASP A 50 -8.03 -0.33 -4.93
N GLU A 51 -9.29 0.11 -4.91
CA GLU A 51 -10.37 -0.56 -4.18
C GLU A 51 -10.63 -1.98 -4.72
N SER A 52 -10.68 -2.14 -6.04
CA SER A 52 -10.88 -3.41 -6.73
C SER A 52 -9.73 -4.40 -6.49
N VAL A 53 -8.48 -3.93 -6.52
CA VAL A 53 -7.29 -4.73 -6.15
C VAL A 53 -7.39 -5.22 -4.72
N ASN A 54 -7.66 -4.31 -3.78
CA ASN A 54 -7.75 -4.63 -2.36
C ASN A 54 -8.89 -5.61 -2.07
N ASN A 55 -10.04 -5.44 -2.71
CA ASN A 55 -11.17 -6.34 -2.55
C ASN A 55 -10.88 -7.74 -3.09
N ALA A 56 -10.21 -7.85 -4.25
CA ALA A 56 -9.78 -9.14 -4.80
C ALA A 56 -8.82 -9.88 -3.85
N LEU A 57 -7.80 -9.19 -3.32
CA LEU A 57 -6.84 -9.77 -2.37
C LEU A 57 -7.51 -10.19 -1.05
N ARG A 58 -8.43 -9.38 -0.52
CA ARG A 58 -9.20 -9.73 0.68
C ARG A 58 -10.07 -10.97 0.47
N ASN A 59 -10.69 -11.10 -0.69
CA ASN A 59 -11.49 -12.27 -1.02
C ASN A 59 -10.63 -13.53 -1.14
N LEU A 60 -9.44 -13.42 -1.76
CA LEU A 60 -8.47 -14.52 -1.80
C LEU A 60 -8.03 -14.94 -0.40
N MET A 61 -7.76 -13.99 0.50
CA MET A 61 -7.44 -14.29 1.90
C MET A 61 -8.57 -15.03 2.62
N LYS A 62 -9.83 -14.65 2.39
CA LYS A 62 -11.00 -15.34 2.97
C LYS A 62 -11.08 -16.78 2.47
N LEU A 63 -10.91 -16.99 1.17
CA LEU A 63 -10.92 -18.31 0.55
C LEU A 63 -9.78 -19.19 1.08
N ALA A 64 -8.57 -18.64 1.20
CA ALA A 64 -7.41 -19.35 1.75
C ALA A 64 -7.66 -19.79 3.21
N LYS A 65 -8.29 -18.94 4.04
CA LYS A 65 -8.66 -19.29 5.42
C LYS A 65 -9.71 -20.41 5.47
N GLN A 66 -10.69 -20.40 4.57
CA GLN A 66 -11.73 -21.44 4.52
C GLN A 66 -11.16 -22.80 4.09
N THR A 67 -10.29 -22.82 3.07
CA THR A 67 -9.72 -24.07 2.52
C THR A 67 -8.69 -24.72 3.47
N THR A 68 -7.86 -23.91 4.14
CA THR A 68 -6.88 -24.41 5.13
C THR A 68 -7.56 -25.02 6.37
N GLY A 69 -8.71 -24.49 6.78
CA GLY A 69 -9.52 -25.04 7.89
C GLY A 69 -10.09 -26.43 7.61
N ILE A 70 -10.39 -26.77 6.36
CA ILE A 70 -10.95 -28.06 5.95
C ILE A 70 -9.92 -29.19 6.11
N LYS A 71 -8.64 -28.95 5.79
CA LYS A 71 -7.57 -29.98 5.94
C LYS A 71 -7.33 -30.42 7.39
N ARG A 72 -7.66 -29.60 8.40
CA ARG A 72 -7.47 -29.94 9.83
C ARG A 72 -8.52 -30.91 10.40
N ARG A 73 -9.65 -31.12 9.72
CA ARG A 73 -10.76 -31.95 10.25
C ARG A 73 -10.67 -33.43 9.89
N SER A 74 -9.96 -33.81 8.83
CA SER A 74 -9.91 -35.21 8.37
C SER A 74 -9.08 -36.13 9.27
N SER A 75 -8.08 -35.61 9.99
CA SER A 75 -7.21 -36.43 10.85
C SER A 75 -7.85 -36.88 12.17
N ARG A 76 -8.92 -36.22 12.65
CA ARG A 76 -9.58 -36.62 13.92
C ARG A 76 -10.50 -37.82 13.80
N ARG A 77 -11.07 -38.10 12.62
CA ARG A 77 -12.00 -39.22 12.44
C ARG A 77 -11.30 -40.58 12.33
N ALA A 78 -10.03 -40.61 11.95
CA ALA A 78 -9.22 -41.83 11.87
C ALA A 78 -8.78 -42.36 13.24
N LYS A 79 -8.71 -41.50 14.28
CA LYS A 79 -8.25 -41.90 15.63
C LYS A 79 -9.37 -42.47 16.52
N ALA A 80 -10.64 -42.26 16.17
CA ALA A 80 -11.80 -42.74 16.94
C ALA A 80 -12.33 -44.12 16.48
N ARG A 81 -11.56 -44.85 15.65
CA ARG A 81 -11.95 -46.14 15.05
C ARG A 81 -10.94 -47.27 15.32
N ARG A 82 -10.06 -47.11 16.30
CA ARG A 82 -9.15 -48.13 16.81
C ARG A 82 -9.39 -48.31 18.30
#